data_AF-A0A1Y1KJ91-F1
#
_entry.id   AF-A0A1Y1KJ91-F1
#
_cell.length_a   1.000
_cell.length_b   1.000
_cell.length_c   1.000
_cell.angle_alpha   90.00
_cell.angle_beta   90.00
_cell.angle_gamma   90.00
#
_symmetry.space_group_name_H-M   'P 1'
#
loop_
_entity.id
_entity.type
_entity.pdbx_description
1 polymer ?
#
loop_
_entity_poly.entity_id
_entity_poly.type
_entity_poly.pdbx_seq_one_letter_code
_entity_poly.pdbx_strand_id
1 'polypeptide(L)'
;PAFHFQILEKYIRVFNKQGDILVEKLKERVDSRPFDVFPYVTLCTLDIICETAMGVQINAQTDSTSLYVWSVNKMCHIVLERGLSALKMINVIYKLTPTYRLQKKVISVLHGFTNSVIRSRKANFTRTTLNGGDDEGLLKR
;
A
#
# COMPACT_ATOMS: atom_id res chain seq x y z
N PRO A 1 19.40 -2.40 -8.94
CA PRO A 1 18.79 -1.42 -8.00
C PRO A 1 17.27 -1.42 -8.14
N ALA A 2 16.48 -1.13 -7.08
CA ALA A 2 15.02 -1.21 -7.11
C ALA A 2 14.34 -0.22 -8.10
N PHE A 3 14.98 0.91 -8.38
CA PHE A 3 14.47 1.96 -9.27
C PHE A 3 15.24 2.05 -10.61
N HIS A 4 15.81 0.94 -11.08
CA HIS A 4 16.47 0.90 -12.39
C HIS A 4 15.42 0.94 -13.52
N PHE A 5 15.70 1.61 -14.65
CA PHE A 5 14.73 1.88 -15.73
C PHE A 5 13.97 0.64 -16.24
N GLN A 6 14.66 -0.50 -16.41
CA GLN A 6 14.03 -1.76 -16.82
C GLN A 6 12.96 -2.28 -15.84
N ILE A 7 13.02 -1.88 -14.57
CA ILE A 7 12.00 -2.21 -13.57
C ILE A 7 10.86 -1.20 -13.65
N LEU A 8 11.15 0.09 -13.90
CA LEU A 8 10.14 1.13 -14.07
C LEU A 8 9.23 0.87 -15.28
N GLU A 9 9.76 0.35 -16.38
CA GLU A 9 8.96 -0.08 -17.53
C GLU A 9 7.91 -1.13 -17.15
N LYS A 10 8.21 -2.01 -16.18
CA LYS A 10 7.24 -3.00 -15.67
C LYS A 10 6.13 -2.33 -14.87
N TYR A 11 6.40 -1.20 -14.22
CA TYR A 11 5.41 -0.46 -13.44
C TYR A 11 4.43 0.33 -14.30
N ILE A 12 4.79 0.68 -15.54
CA ILE A 12 3.86 1.35 -16.48
C ILE A 12 2.58 0.52 -16.67
N ARG A 13 2.70 -0.81 -16.74
CA ARG A 13 1.54 -1.70 -16.84
C ARG A 13 0.60 -1.57 -15.63
N VAL A 14 1.18 -1.43 -14.43
CA VAL A 14 0.41 -1.24 -13.20
C VAL A 14 -0.23 0.15 -13.18
N PHE A 15 0.50 1.19 -13.57
CA PHE A 15 -0.04 2.55 -13.64
C PHE A 15 -1.22 2.65 -14.60
N ASN A 16 -1.11 2.07 -15.81
CA ASN A 16 -2.21 2.07 -16.77
C ASN A 16 -3.42 1.32 -16.22
N LYS A 17 -3.23 0.10 -15.70
CA LYS A 17 -4.32 -0.69 -15.11
C LYS A 17 -5.06 0.07 -14.00
N GLN A 18 -4.32 0.67 -13.06
CA GLN A 18 -4.93 1.39 -11.93
C GLN A 18 -5.52 2.74 -12.38
N GLY A 19 -4.94 3.37 -13.41
CA GLY A 19 -5.46 4.55 -14.08
C GLY A 19 -6.78 4.29 -14.80
N ASP A 20 -6.92 3.16 -15.49
CA ASP A 20 -8.16 2.77 -16.15
C ASP A 20 -9.30 2.61 -15.13
N ILE A 21 -9.03 1.96 -13.99
CA ILE A 21 -10.00 1.83 -12.88
C ILE A 21 -10.41 3.21 -12.34
N LEU A 22 -9.45 4.14 -12.20
CA LEU A 22 -9.73 5.50 -11.77
C LEU A 22 -10.63 6.22 -12.78
N VAL A 23 -10.33 6.10 -14.07
CA VAL A 23 -11.13 6.70 -15.14
C VAL A 23 -12.56 6.17 -15.11
N GLU A 24 -12.76 4.85 -14.95
CA GLU A 24 -14.10 4.28 -14.82
C GLU A 24 -14.87 4.87 -13.63
N LYS A 25 -14.22 5.04 -12.47
CA LYS A 25 -14.84 5.68 -11.29
C LYS A 25 -15.17 7.15 -11.50
N LEU A 26 -14.38 7.87 -12.29
CA LEU A 26 -14.63 9.27 -12.60
C LEU A 26 -15.72 9.43 -13.68
N LYS A 27 -15.87 8.48 -14.60
CA LYS A 27 -16.96 8.47 -15.60
C LYS A 27 -18.34 8.52 -14.95
N GLU A 28 -18.53 7.82 -13.84
CA GLU A 28 -19.77 7.84 -13.04
C GLU A 28 -20.13 9.24 -12.50
N ARG A 29 -19.20 10.19 -12.55
CA ARG A 29 -19.32 11.54 -11.98
C ARG A 29 -19.37 12.65 -13.01
N VAL A 30 -19.27 12.34 -14.32
CA VAL A 30 -19.14 13.34 -15.41
C VAL A 30 -20.32 14.32 -15.45
N ASP A 31 -21.55 13.84 -15.26
CA ASP A 31 -22.76 14.68 -15.25
C ASP A 31 -23.20 15.11 -13.84
N SER A 32 -22.35 14.84 -12.84
CA SER A 32 -22.64 15.18 -11.45
C SER A 32 -22.16 16.59 -11.09
N ARG A 33 -22.59 17.09 -9.94
CA ARG A 33 -22.09 18.37 -9.40
C ARG A 33 -20.57 18.30 -9.17
N PRO A 34 -19.87 19.45 -9.13
CA PRO A 34 -18.46 19.50 -8.76
C PRO A 34 -18.19 18.69 -7.50
N PHE A 35 -17.12 17.90 -7.52
CA PHE A 35 -16.76 17.00 -6.44
C PHE A 35 -15.25 17.03 -6.20
N ASP A 36 -14.85 16.59 -5.01
CA ASP A 36 -13.45 16.45 -4.64
C ASP A 36 -12.84 15.18 -5.26
N VAL A 37 -11.83 15.36 -6.11
CA VAL A 37 -11.10 14.26 -6.76
C VAL A 37 -10.02 13.65 -5.86
N PHE A 38 -9.63 14.35 -4.78
CA PHE A 38 -8.52 13.95 -3.92
C PHE A 38 -8.67 12.52 -3.34
N PRO A 39 -9.85 12.09 -2.86
CA PRO A 39 -10.02 10.72 -2.38
C PRO A 39 -9.80 9.67 -3.48
N TYR A 40 -10.26 9.94 -4.70
CA TYR A 40 -10.12 9.03 -5.84
C TYR A 40 -8.65 8.82 -6.21
N VAL A 41 -7.90 9.92 -6.33
CA VAL A 41 -6.46 9.87 -6.65
C VAL A 41 -5.66 9.21 -5.52
N THR A 42 -6.03 9.45 -4.26
CA THR A 42 -5.37 8.85 -3.09
C THR A 42 -5.51 7.32 -3.11
N LEU A 43 -6.70 6.80 -3.39
CA LEU A 43 -6.95 5.36 -3.46
C LEU A 43 -6.21 4.71 -4.65
N CYS A 44 -6.24 5.36 -5.82
CA CYS A 44 -5.48 4.89 -6.99
C CYS A 44 -3.98 4.84 -6.71
N THR A 45 -3.43 5.88 -6.10
CA THR A 45 -2.01 5.94 -5.71
C THR A 45 -1.65 4.83 -4.73
N LEU A 46 -2.55 4.53 -3.78
CA LEU A 46 -2.34 3.47 -2.81
C LEU A 46 -2.31 2.08 -3.48
N ASP A 47 -3.21 1.81 -4.43
CA ASP A 47 -3.18 0.56 -5.20
C ASP A 47 -1.89 0.44 -6.02
N ILE A 48 -1.46 1.52 -6.67
CA ILE A 48 -0.22 1.58 -7.45
C ILE A 48 0.99 1.22 -6.58
N ILE A 49 1.17 1.85 -5.41
CA ILE A 49 2.36 1.59 -4.58
C ILE A 49 2.32 0.18 -3.97
N CYS A 50 1.14 -0.33 -3.64
CA CYS A 50 0.99 -1.70 -3.12
C CYS A 50 1.31 -2.74 -4.19
N GLU A 51 0.86 -2.54 -5.42
CA GLU A 51 1.10 -3.49 -6.51
C GLU A 51 2.55 -3.40 -7.03
N THR A 52 3.12 -2.20 -7.15
CA THR A 52 4.51 -2.02 -7.66
C THR A 52 5.59 -2.38 -6.65
N ALA A 53 5.48 -1.89 -5.40
CA ALA A 53 6.51 -2.10 -4.37
C ALA A 53 6.30 -3.40 -3.59
N MET A 54 5.06 -3.68 -3.18
CA MET A 54 4.73 -4.84 -2.35
C MET A 54 4.30 -6.06 -3.17
N GLY A 55 3.97 -5.90 -4.46
CA GLY A 55 3.53 -6.99 -5.33
C GLY A 55 2.18 -7.58 -4.93
N VAL A 56 1.33 -6.79 -4.27
CA VAL A 56 0.01 -7.24 -3.80
C VAL A 56 -1.06 -6.27 -4.26
N GLN A 57 -2.21 -6.81 -4.65
CA GLN A 57 -3.39 -6.03 -5.02
C GLN A 57 -4.28 -5.90 -3.78
N ILE A 58 -4.47 -4.67 -3.31
CA ILE A 58 -5.37 -4.40 -2.18
C ILE A 58 -6.76 -3.95 -2.65
N ASN A 59 -6.86 -3.48 -3.90
CA ASN A 59 -8.09 -2.99 -4.52
C ASN A 59 -8.74 -1.85 -3.71
N ALA A 60 -7.91 -0.92 -3.22
CA ALA A 60 -8.33 0.23 -2.42
C ALA A 60 -9.32 1.13 -3.14
N GLN A 61 -9.22 1.22 -4.48
CA GLN A 61 -10.20 1.95 -5.26
C GLN A 61 -11.61 1.36 -5.11
N THR A 62 -11.76 0.03 -5.01
CA THR A 62 -13.06 -0.66 -4.92
C THR A 62 -13.53 -0.85 -3.48
N ASP A 63 -12.64 -1.25 -2.56
CA ASP A 63 -12.91 -1.35 -1.13
C ASP A 63 -12.21 -0.23 -0.35
N SER A 64 -12.71 0.99 -0.55
CA SER A 64 -12.22 2.18 0.14
C SER A 64 -12.51 2.17 1.65
N THR A 65 -13.40 1.30 2.11
CA THR A 65 -13.77 1.14 3.52
C THR A 65 -12.90 0.16 4.28
N SER A 66 -11.94 -0.48 3.59
CA SER A 66 -11.05 -1.44 4.24
C SER A 66 -10.32 -0.81 5.44
N LEU A 67 -10.18 -1.61 6.50
CA LEU A 67 -9.49 -1.17 7.71
C LEU A 67 -8.05 -0.73 7.41
N TYR A 68 -7.42 -1.30 6.38
CA TYR A 68 -6.10 -0.91 5.91
C TYR A 68 -6.08 0.50 5.31
N VAL A 69 -6.98 0.80 4.35
CA VAL A 69 -7.10 2.14 3.73
C VAL A 69 -7.38 3.21 4.78
N TRP A 70 -8.29 2.92 5.71
CA TRP A 70 -8.57 3.82 6.83
C TRP A 70 -7.34 4.04 7.71
N SER A 71 -6.61 2.97 8.02
CA SER A 71 -5.38 3.02 8.82
C SER A 71 -4.28 3.83 8.15
N VAL A 72 -4.07 3.68 6.83
CA VAL A 72 -3.08 4.47 6.08
C VAL A 72 -3.43 5.96 6.15
N ASN A 73 -4.67 6.33 5.82
CA ASN A 73 -5.12 7.72 5.88
C ASN A 73 -4.98 8.34 7.27
N LYS A 74 -5.37 7.60 8.33
CA LYS A 74 -5.20 8.07 9.70
C LYS A 74 -3.74 8.22 10.09
N MET A 75 -2.87 7.31 9.67
CA MET A 75 -1.45 7.42 9.94
C MET A 75 -0.84 8.65 9.26
N CYS A 76 -1.17 8.90 7.99
CA CYS A 76 -0.73 10.11 7.27
C CYS A 76 -1.15 11.39 8.00
N HIS A 77 -2.42 11.48 8.43
CA HIS A 77 -2.90 12.62 9.20
C HIS A 77 -2.14 12.80 10.52
N ILE A 78 -1.92 11.72 11.27
CA ILE A 78 -1.17 11.76 12.54
C ILE A 78 0.27 12.22 12.32
N VAL A 79 0.93 11.77 11.24
CA VAL A 79 2.30 12.18 10.91
C VAL A 79 2.37 13.67 10.61
N LEU A 80 1.45 14.19 9.79
CA LEU A 80 1.39 15.61 9.47
C LEU A 80 1.08 16.46 10.71
N GLU A 81 0.07 16.08 11.47
CA GLU A 81 -0.32 16.77 12.71
C GLU A 81 0.83 16.81 13.73
N ARG A 82 1.57 15.70 13.85
CA ARG A 82 2.73 15.62 14.75
C ARG A 82 3.90 16.44 14.24
N GLY A 83 4.17 16.43 12.93
CA GLY A 83 5.25 17.20 12.32
C GLY A 83 5.05 18.72 12.43
N LEU A 84 3.79 19.17 12.41
CA LEU A 84 3.44 20.59 12.50
C LEU A 84 3.27 21.10 13.95
N SER A 85 3.25 20.22 14.95
CA SER A 85 3.00 20.59 16.35
C SER A 85 4.26 20.44 17.21
N ALA A 86 4.83 21.57 17.65
CA ALA A 86 6.02 21.59 18.51
C ALA A 86 5.85 20.78 19.80
N LEU A 87 4.66 20.79 20.41
CA LEU A 87 4.36 20.02 21.62
C LEU A 87 4.33 18.51 21.36
N LYS A 88 3.80 18.07 20.20
CA LYS A 88 3.72 16.65 19.82
C LYS A 88 5.05 16.10 19.29
N MET A 89 6.02 16.95 18.98
CA MET A 89 7.38 16.51 18.68
C MET A 89 8.05 15.89 19.92
N ILE A 90 7.76 16.40 21.12
CA ILE A 90 8.31 15.86 22.37
C ILE A 90 7.66 14.51 22.69
N ASN A 91 8.45 13.44 22.56
CA ASN A 91 7.97 12.05 22.70
C ASN A 91 7.22 11.77 24.01
N VAL A 92 7.69 12.31 25.13
CA VAL A 92 7.06 12.08 26.45
C VAL A 92 5.66 12.68 26.50
N ILE A 93 5.53 13.94 26.09
CA ILE A 93 4.25 14.65 26.02
C ILE A 93 3.32 13.93 25.04
N TYR A 94 3.84 13.54 23.87
CA TYR A 94 3.04 12.87 22.85
C TYR A 94 2.46 11.54 23.32
N LYS A 95 3.20 10.74 24.10
CA LYS A 95 2.72 9.47 24.66
C LYS A 95 1.49 9.63 25.56
N LEU A 96 1.31 10.79 26.17
CA LEU A 96 0.16 11.11 27.02
C LEU A 96 -1.08 11.53 26.21
N THR A 97 -0.92 11.80 24.91
CA THR A 97 -2.03 12.24 24.06
C THR A 97 -2.92 11.08 23.60
N PRO A 98 -4.23 11.31 23.36
CA PRO A 98 -5.10 10.31 22.74
C PRO A 98 -4.63 9.95 21.32
N THR A 99 -4.01 10.88 20.60
CA THR A 99 -3.44 10.66 19.26
C THR A 99 -2.41 9.53 19.27
N TYR A 100 -1.57 9.42 20.30
CA TYR A 100 -0.62 8.31 20.45
C TYR A 100 -1.31 6.95 20.58
N ARG A 101 -2.41 6.87 21.34
CA ARG A 101 -3.18 5.62 21.47
C ARG A 101 -3.79 5.19 20.13
N LEU A 102 -4.31 6.16 19.37
CA LEU A 102 -4.82 5.93 18.03
C LEU A 102 -3.71 5.48 17.07
N GLN A 103 -2.56 6.16 17.10
CA GLN A 103 -1.39 5.81 16.30
C GLN A 103 -0.97 4.36 16.56
N LYS A 104 -0.90 3.93 17.83
CA LYS A 104 -0.52 2.55 18.19
C LYS A 104 -1.47 1.51 17.59
N LYS A 105 -2.79 1.78 17.62
CA LYS A 105 -3.81 0.89 17.01
C LYS A 105 -3.64 0.81 15.50
N VAL A 106 -3.54 1.96 14.84
CA VAL A 106 -3.39 2.09 13.38
C VAL A 106 -2.10 1.42 12.90
N ILE A 107 -0.97 1.67 13.57
CA ILE A 107 0.32 1.03 13.26
C ILE A 107 0.23 -0.49 13.40
N SER A 108 -0.51 -1.00 14.40
CA SER A 108 -0.69 -2.45 14.57
C SER A 108 -1.37 -3.08 13.34
N VAL A 109 -2.36 -2.40 12.76
CA VAL A 109 -3.02 -2.85 11.52
C VAL A 109 -2.05 -2.81 10.34
N LEU A 110 -1.35 -1.69 10.17
CA LEU A 110 -0.40 -1.50 9.07
C LEU A 110 0.73 -2.54 9.09
N HIS A 111 1.36 -2.75 10.25
CA HIS A 111 2.37 -3.80 10.40
C HIS A 111 1.80 -5.19 10.28
N GLY A 112 0.56 -5.44 10.74
CA GLY A 112 -0.12 -6.70 10.50
C GLY A 112 -0.22 -7.03 9.01
N PHE A 113 -0.63 -6.06 8.21
CA PHE A 113 -0.69 -6.18 6.75
C PHE A 113 0.71 -6.40 6.14
N THR A 114 1.68 -5.52 6.41
CA THR A 114 3.04 -5.64 5.85
C THR A 114 3.71 -6.97 6.24
N ASN A 115 3.55 -7.42 7.48
CA ASN A 115 4.10 -8.70 7.95
C ASN A 115 3.39 -9.89 7.28
N SER A 116 2.10 -9.78 6.97
CA SER A 116 1.39 -10.77 6.17
C SER A 116 2.02 -10.90 4.78
N VAL A 117 2.22 -9.77 4.09
CA VAL A 117 2.83 -9.74 2.75
C VAL A 117 4.25 -10.31 2.77
N ILE A 118 5.07 -9.95 3.75
CA ILE A 118 6.43 -10.48 3.91
C ILE A 118 6.40 -12.00 4.09
N ARG A 119 5.50 -12.52 4.94
CA ARG A 119 5.36 -13.97 5.16
C ARG A 119 4.96 -14.69 3.88
N SER A 120 3.97 -14.18 3.15
CA SER A 120 3.54 -14.76 1.87
C SER A 120 4.67 -14.78 0.84
N ARG A 121 5.43 -13.70 0.73
CA ARG A 121 6.59 -13.64 -0.18
C ARG A 121 7.69 -14.63 0.20
N LYS A 122 8.01 -14.76 1.49
CA LYS A 122 8.99 -15.75 1.98
C LYS A 122 8.54 -17.18 1.66
N ALA A 123 7.27 -17.51 1.90
CA ALA A 123 6.73 -18.84 1.62
C ALA A 123 6.77 -19.16 0.11
N ASN A 124 6.41 -18.21 -0.75
CA ASN A 124 6.49 -18.37 -2.20
C ASN A 124 7.93 -18.58 -2.68
N PHE A 125 8.88 -17.85 -2.11
CA PHE A 125 10.29 -18.01 -2.42
C PHE A 125 10.78 -19.43 -2.06
N THR A 126 10.50 -19.91 -0.84
CA THR A 126 10.87 -21.26 -0.41
C THR A 126 10.24 -22.33 -1.31
N ARG A 127 8.96 -22.17 -1.70
CA ARG A 127 8.29 -23.11 -2.61
C ARG A 127 8.93 -23.15 -4.00
N THR A 128 9.29 -21.99 -4.56
CA THR A 128 9.97 -21.92 -5.86
C THR A 128 11.37 -22.53 -5.79
N THR A 129 12.11 -22.34 -4.69
CA THR A 129 13.44 -22.95 -4.54
C THR A 129 13.39 -24.46 -4.34
N LEU A 130 12.35 -24.99 -3.70
CA LEU A 130 12.17 -26.44 -3.54
C LEU A 130 11.77 -27.11 -4.86
N ASN A 131 10.82 -26.52 -5.61
CA ASN A 131 10.39 -27.08 -6.89
C ASN A 131 11.44 -26.94 -8.02
N GLY A 132 12.36 -25.97 -7.92
CA GLY A 132 13.44 -25.79 -8.89
C GLY A 132 14.67 -26.69 -8.65
N GLY A 133 14.71 -27.42 -7.54
CA GLY A 133 15.79 -28.38 -7.23
C GLY A 133 15.61 -29.76 -7.86
N ASP A 134 14.40 -30.09 -8.32
CA ASP A 134 14.07 -31.41 -8.87
C ASP A 134 14.35 -31.52 -10.38
N ASP A 135 14.45 -30.39 -11.10
CA ASP A 135 14.69 -30.38 -12.56
C ASP A 135 16.18 -30.36 -12.96
N GLU A 136 17.10 -29.91 -12.10
CA GLU A 136 18.55 -29.99 -12.40
C GLU A 136 19.16 -31.38 -12.12
N GLY A 137 18.43 -32.27 -11.43
CA GLY A 137 18.87 -33.62 -11.09
C GLY A 137 18.60 -34.68 -12.17
N LEU A 138 17.79 -34.38 -13.19
CA LEU A 138 17.31 -35.37 -14.19
C LEU A 138 17.88 -35.17 -15.61
N LEU A 139 18.74 -34.17 -15.83
CA LEU A 139 19.42 -33.93 -17.13
C LEU A 139 20.91 -34.30 -17.14
N LYS A 140 21.40 -35.00 -16.12
CA LYS A 140 22.76 -35.57 -16.10
C LYS A 140 22.76 -37.04 -15.67
N ARG A 141 22.09 -37.90 -16.43
CA ARG A 141 22.46 -39.33 -16.59
C ARG A 141 22.10 -39.81 -17.98
#